data_AF-A0A2H0QEJ0-F1
#
_entry.id   AF-A0A2H0QEJ0-F1
#
_cell.length_a   1.000
_cell.length_b   1.000
_cell.length_c   1.000
_cell.angle_alpha   90.00
_cell.angle_beta   90.00
_cell.angle_gamma   90.00
#
_symmetry.space_group_name_H-M   'P 1'
#
loop_
_entity.id
_entity.type
_entity.pdbx_description
1 polymer ?
#
loop_
_entity_poly.entity_id
_entity_poly.type
_entity_poly.pdbx_seq_one_letter_code
_entity_poly.pdbx_strand_id
1 'polypeptide(L)' 'MVGLPAQREAVPFAKTEFKLSERKACKFISVERSTFRYKKRPDMNIDLKNRMTYWSEKDLGTGTLVFIR' A
#
# COMPACT_ATOMS: atom_id res chain seq x y z
N MET A 1 12.35 -1.10 -13.49
CA MET A 1 10.87 -1.00 -13.46
C MET A 1 10.47 0.01 -12.40
N VAL A 2 9.56 0.94 -12.71
CA VAL A 2 9.13 1.99 -11.78
C VAL A 2 8.08 1.41 -10.81
N GLY A 3 8.14 1.76 -9.52
CA GLY A 3 7.21 1.25 -8.52
C GLY A 3 5.78 1.77 -8.70
N LEU A 4 4.82 1.00 -8.19
CA LEU A 4 3.38 1.32 -8.23
C LEU A 4 3.02 2.74 -7.73
N PRO A 5 3.68 3.30 -6.69
CA PRO A 5 3.42 4.68 -6.25
C PRO A 5 3.71 5.71 -7.33
N ALA A 6 4.88 5.62 -7.96
CA ALA A 6 5.28 6.55 -9.02
C ALA A 6 4.41 6.40 -10.28
N GLN A 7 3.95 5.18 -10.60
CA GLN A 7 2.98 5.00 -11.68
C GLN A 7 1.64 5.69 -11.40
N ARG A 8 1.17 5.68 -10.14
CA ARG A 8 -0.07 6.35 -9.73
C ARG A 8 0.03 7.87 -9.82
N GLU A 9 1.20 8.43 -9.53
CA GLU A 9 1.49 9.86 -9.68
C GLU A 9 1.61 10.27 -11.16
N ALA A 10 2.07 9.38 -12.02
CA ALA A 10 2.20 9.68 -13.44
C ALA A 10 0.85 9.72 -14.17
N VAL A 11 -0.20 9.02 -13.68
CA VAL A 11 -1.54 9.03 -14.29
C VAL A 11 -2.19 10.43 -14.32
N PRO A 12 -2.25 11.19 -13.20
CA PRO A 12 -2.80 12.55 -13.23
C PRO A 12 -1.95 13.48 -14.11
N PHE A 13 -0.62 13.34 -14.11
CA PHE A 13 0.26 14.07 -15.03
C PHE A 13 -0.12 13.80 -16.49
N ALA A 14 -0.32 12.54 -16.88
CA ALA A 14 -0.72 12.20 -18.23
C ALA A 14 -2.13 12.70 -18.59
N LYS A 15 -3.04 12.81 -17.62
CA LYS A 15 -4.37 13.40 -17.82
C LYS A 15 -4.28 14.91 -18.10
N THR A 16 -3.44 15.64 -17.36
CA THR A 16 -3.32 17.09 -17.51
C THR A 16 -2.52 17.47 -18.74
N GLU A 17 -1.37 16.84 -18.94
CA GLU A 17 -0.41 17.19 -19.99
C GLU A 17 -0.95 16.79 -21.38
N PHE A 18 -1.46 15.57 -21.51
CA PHE A 18 -1.93 15.01 -22.78
C PHE A 18 -3.45 15.07 -22.95
N LYS A 19 -4.17 15.73 -22.03
CA LYS A 19 -5.65 15.84 -22.03
C LYS A 19 -6.37 14.49 -22.18
N LEU A 20 -5.78 13.43 -21.63
CA LEU A 20 -6.31 12.08 -21.75
C LEU A 20 -7.44 11.84 -20.74
N SER A 21 -8.41 11.01 -21.14
CA SER A 21 -9.35 10.45 -20.18
C SER A 21 -8.61 9.51 -19.21
N GLU A 22 -9.14 9.34 -18.00
CA GLU A 22 -8.55 8.46 -16.99
C GLU A 22 -8.25 7.06 -17.53
N ARG A 23 -9.16 6.49 -18.33
CA ARG A 23 -8.98 5.17 -18.97
C ARG A 23 -7.78 5.16 -19.92
N LYS A 24 -7.63 6.19 -20.75
CA LYS A 24 -6.50 6.31 -21.69
C LYS A 24 -5.18 6.54 -20.96
N ALA A 25 -5.18 7.39 -19.92
CA ALA A 25 -4.00 7.64 -19.09
C ALA A 25 -3.54 6.38 -18.34
N CYS A 26 -4.46 5.62 -17.75
CA CYS A 26 -4.14 4.34 -17.09
C CYS A 26 -3.53 3.33 -18.09
N LYS A 27 -4.11 3.23 -19.29
CA LYS A 27 -3.58 2.37 -20.36
C LYS A 27 -2.18 2.82 -20.83
N PHE A 28 -1.96 4.12 -20.95
CA PHE A 28 -0.68 4.70 -21.35
C PHE A 28 0.45 4.36 -20.36
N ILE A 29 0.15 4.38 -19.07
CA ILE A 29 1.12 4.12 -17.99
C ILE A 29 1.18 2.64 -17.60
N SER A 30 0.35 1.80 -18.22
CA SER A 30 0.24 0.37 -17.89
C SER A 30 -0.16 0.11 -16.43
N VAL A 31 -1.02 0.96 -15.88
CA VAL A 31 -1.65 0.77 -14.56
C VAL A 31 -3.09 0.34 -14.75
N GLU A 32 -3.51 -0.68 -14.00
CA GLU A 32 -4.92 -1.06 -13.97
C GLU A 32 -5.76 0.04 -13.32
N ARG A 33 -6.91 0.38 -13.92
CA ARG A 33 -7.77 1.48 -13.44
C ARG A 33 -8.30 1.26 -12.01
N SER A 34 -8.61 0.01 -11.64
CA SER A 34 -9.01 -0.38 -10.29
C SER A 34 -7.89 -0.07 -9.28
N THR A 35 -6.66 -0.42 -9.63
CA THR A 35 -5.46 -0.12 -8.88
C THR A 35 -5.24 1.39 -8.76
N PHE A 36 -5.41 2.18 -9.82
CA PHE A 36 -5.36 3.64 -9.72
C PHE A 36 -6.41 4.21 -8.75
N ARG A 37 -7.65 3.70 -8.81
CA ARG A 37 -8.78 4.17 -7.99
C ARG A 37 -8.73 3.73 -6.53
N TYR A 38 -7.99 2.68 -6.21
CA TYR A 38 -7.95 2.14 -4.85
C TYR A 38 -7.42 3.18 -3.85
N LYS A 39 -8.27 3.66 -2.95
CA LYS A 39 -7.84 4.50 -1.84
C LYS A 39 -7.50 3.60 -0.65
N LYS A 40 -6.31 3.79 -0.07
CA LYS A 40 -5.93 3.11 1.18
C LYS A 40 -6.98 3.48 2.22
N ARG A 41 -7.70 2.48 2.73
CA ARG A 41 -8.64 2.69 3.83
C ARG A 41 -7.83 3.06 5.09
N PRO A 42 -8.38 3.89 5.99
CA PRO A 42 -7.78 4.08 7.30
C PRO A 42 -7.60 2.70 7.96
N ASP A 43 -6.44 2.51 8.58
CA ASP A 43 -6.14 1.25 9.25
C ASP A 43 -6.96 1.18 10.54
N MET A 44 -7.95 0.30 10.57
CA MET A 44 -8.81 0.12 11.75
C MET A 44 -8.13 -0.77 12.81
N ASN A 45 -7.02 -1.42 12.47
CA ASN A 45 -6.36 -2.43 13.29
C ASN A 45 -5.15 -1.85 14.04
N ILE A 46 -5.09 -0.53 14.23
CA ILE A 46 -3.98 0.14 14.94
C ILE A 46 -3.80 -0.46 16.35
N ASP A 47 -4.91 -0.70 17.06
CA ASP A 47 -4.85 -1.29 18.40
C ASP A 47 -4.27 -2.72 18.39
N LEU A 48 -4.70 -3.54 17.43
CA LEU A 48 -4.17 -4.90 17.26
C LEU A 48 -2.67 -4.89 16.93
N LYS A 49 -2.24 -3.96 16.08
CA LYS A 49 -0.81 -3.79 15.77
C LYS A 49 -0.03 -3.38 17.01
N ASN A 50 -0.51 -2.39 17.75
CA ASN A 50 0.14 -1.94 18.98
C ASN A 50 0.25 -3.09 20.00
N ARG A 51 -0.81 -3.88 20.16
CA ARG A 51 -0.79 -5.07 21.02
C ARG A 51 0.23 -6.10 20.52
N MET A 52 0.28 -6.36 19.22
CA MET A 52 1.23 -7.31 18.64
C MET A 52 2.68 -6.86 18.82
N THR A 53 2.98 -5.57 18.61
CA THR A 53 4.30 -5.00 18.85
C THR A 53 4.66 -5.09 20.34
N TYR A 54 3.74 -4.74 21.22
CA TYR A 54 3.92 -4.81 22.68
C TYR A 54 4.27 -6.24 23.14
N TRP A 55 3.54 -7.25 22.67
CA TRP A 55 3.83 -8.65 23.02
C TRP A 55 5.13 -9.14 22.41
N SER A 56 5.42 -8.78 21.16
CA SER A 56 6.69 -9.14 20.50
C SER A 56 7.90 -8.57 21.23
N GLU A 57 7.84 -7.33 21.70
CA GLU A 57 8.92 -6.69 22.46
C GLU A 57 9.10 -7.33 23.84
N LYS A 58 7.99 -7.71 24.47
CA LYS A 58 7.99 -8.41 25.77
C LYS A 58 8.57 -9.82 25.69
N ASP A 59 8.26 -10.55 24.61
CA ASP A 59 8.78 -11.90 24.37
C ASP A 59 10.29 -11.90 24.10
N LEU A 60 10.84 -10.82 23.52
CA LEU A 60 12.29 -10.65 23.35
C LEU A 60 13.04 -10.40 24.67
N GLY A 61 12.34 -9.91 25.71
CA GLY A 61 12.89 -9.73 27.06
C GLY A 61 12.84 -10.98 27.94
N THR A 62 12.09 -12.00 27.53
CA THR A 62 11.92 -13.27 28.25
C THR A 62 12.26 -14.42 27.32
N GLY A 63 13.56 -14.59 27.07
CA GLY A 63 14.08 -15.62 26.18
C GLY A 63 13.55 -17.00 26.53
N THR A 64 12.53 -17.45 25.79
CA THR A 64 12.19 -18.86 25.52
C THR A 64 11.15 -18.87 24.42
N LEU A 65 11.61 -19.06 23.18
CA LEU A 65 10.78 -19.44 22.05
C LEU A 65 10.15 -20.81 22.34
N VAL A 66 8.98 -20.83 22.98
CA VAL A 66 8.09 -21.99 22.93
C VAL A 66 7.24 -21.81 21.69
N PHE A 67 7.81 -22.18 20.54
CA PHE A 67 7.03 -22.43 19.32
C PHE A 67 6.00 -23.51 19.65
N ILE A 68 4.74 -23.11 19.73
CA ILE A 68 3.61 -24.04 19.86
C ILE A 68 3.59 -24.90 18.59
N ARG A 69 3.78 -26.20 18.80
CA ARG A 69 3.62 -27.28 17.81
C ARG A 69 2.15 -27.65 17.67
#